data_AF-A0A519VVS2-F1
#
_entry.id   AF-A0A519VVS2-F1
#
_cell.length_a   1.000
_cell.length_b   1.000
_cell.length_c   1.000
_cell.angle_alpha   90.00
_cell.angle_beta   90.00
_cell.angle_gamma   90.00
#
_symmetry.space_group_name_H-M   'P 1'
#
loop_
_entity.id
_entity.type
_entity.pdbx_description
1 polymer ?
#
loop_
_entity_poly.entity_id
_entity_poly.type
_entity_poly.pdbx_seq_one_letter_code
_entity_poly.pdbx_strand_id
1 'polypeptide(L)'
;MVLYFTAVDNLGQPKEFSWWFTNLEFALDVLSNLSSRGRTIMYARLIDNGHHINLPLDAFDGKHMSSSIRQLESEWQQLLA
;
A
#
# COMPACT_ATOMS: atom_id res chain seq x y z
N MET A 1 -2.19 -10.54 7.24
CA MET A 1 -2.80 -9.19 7.14
C MET A 1 -3.76 -9.16 5.96
N VAL A 2 -4.77 -8.30 5.97
CA VAL A 2 -5.70 -8.09 4.84
C VAL A 2 -5.64 -6.64 4.41
N LEU A 3 -5.55 -6.39 3.10
CA LEU A 3 -5.66 -5.07 2.53
C LEU A 3 -7.03 -4.95 1.88
N TYR A 4 -7.80 -3.94 2.28
CA TYR A 4 -9.08 -3.59 1.67
C TYR A 4 -8.95 -2.19 1.07
N PHE A 5 -9.31 -2.02 -0.19
CA PHE A 5 -9.26 -0.72 -0.84
C PHE A 5 -10.28 -0.59 -1.97
N THR A 6 -10.62 0.64 -2.29
CA THR A 6 -11.50 0.99 -3.40
C THR A 6 -10.70 1.83 -4.39
N ALA A 7 -10.65 1.39 -5.64
CA ALA A 7 -10.00 2.13 -6.72
C ALA A 7 -11.01 2.46 -7.82
N VAL A 8 -10.89 3.64 -8.39
CA VAL A 8 -11.69 4.10 -9.52
C VAL A 8 -10.90 3.85 -10.79
N ASP A 9 -11.52 3.15 -11.75
CA ASP A 9 -10.96 2.97 -13.07
C ASP A 9 -11.16 4.19 -13.97
N ASN A 10 -10.58 4.18 -15.17
CA ASN A 10 -10.64 5.31 -16.10
C ASN A 10 -12.07 5.63 -16.59
N LEU A 11 -13.06 4.76 -16.31
CA LEU A 11 -14.46 4.95 -16.62
C LEU A 11 -15.24 5.56 -15.43
N GLY A 12 -14.55 5.89 -14.34
CA GLY A 12 -15.15 6.47 -13.14
C GLY A 12 -15.88 5.43 -12.27
N GLN A 13 -15.74 4.13 -12.55
CA GLN A 13 -16.44 3.10 -11.80
C GLN A 13 -15.58 2.66 -10.59
N PRO A 14 -16.08 2.84 -9.35
CA PRO A 14 -15.39 2.35 -8.17
C PRO A 14 -15.45 0.83 -8.13
N LYS A 15 -14.30 0.20 -7.89
CA LYS A 15 -14.17 -1.23 -7.66
C LYS A 15 -13.52 -1.47 -6.32
N GLU A 16 -14.15 -2.34 -5.55
CA GLU A 16 -13.64 -2.78 -4.25
C GLU A 16 -12.75 -4.00 -4.42
N PHE A 17 -11.67 -4.01 -3.66
CA PHE A 17 -10.69 -5.08 -3.66
C PHE A 17 -10.35 -5.44 -2.22
N SER A 18 -10.21 -6.73 -1.99
CA SER A 18 -9.71 -7.26 -0.72
C SER A 18 -8.81 -8.45 -0.98
N TRP A 19 -7.61 -8.46 -0.42
CA TRP A 19 -6.76 -9.64 -0.45
C TRP A 19 -5.97 -9.82 0.84
N TRP A 20 -5.56 -11.06 1.08
CA TRP A 20 -4.63 -11.41 2.14
C TRP A 20 -3.19 -11.32 1.65
N PHE A 21 -2.29 -10.84 2.50
CA PHE A 21 -0.86 -10.74 2.22
C PHE A 21 -0.03 -10.96 3.49
N THR A 22 1.25 -11.31 3.29
CA THR A 22 2.25 -11.53 4.34
C THR A 22 3.31 -10.43 4.41
N ASN A 23 3.62 -9.80 3.28
CA ASN A 23 4.64 -8.76 3.18
C ASN A 23 3.97 -7.38 2.98
N LEU A 24 4.19 -6.47 3.92
CA LEU A 24 3.56 -5.15 3.92
C LEU A 24 4.08 -4.28 2.78
N GLU A 25 5.37 -4.33 2.51
CA GLU A 25 6.01 -3.52 1.47
C GLU A 25 5.42 -3.83 0.09
N PHE A 26 5.15 -5.11 -0.19
CA PHE A 26 4.50 -5.54 -1.41
C PHE A 26 3.06 -5.02 -1.50
N ALA A 27 2.29 -5.07 -0.41
CA ALA A 27 0.92 -4.57 -0.40
C ALA A 27 0.86 -3.06 -0.67
N LEU A 28 1.77 -2.28 -0.07
CA LEU A 28 1.90 -0.84 -0.32
C LEU A 28 2.34 -0.56 -1.77
N ASP A 29 3.28 -1.33 -2.29
CA ASP A 29 3.73 -1.21 -3.67
C ASP A 29 2.62 -1.48 -4.69
N VAL A 30 1.69 -2.39 -4.40
CA VAL A 30 0.54 -2.61 -5.30
C VAL A 30 -0.36 -1.37 -5.35
N LEU A 31 -0.60 -0.71 -4.21
CA LEU A 31 -1.36 0.54 -4.18
C LEU A 31 -0.65 1.64 -4.99
N SER A 32 0.66 1.83 -4.79
CA SER A 32 1.45 2.75 -5.62
C SER A 32 1.38 2.37 -7.10
N ASN A 33 1.45 1.09 -7.45
CA ASN A 33 1.38 0.65 -8.85
C ASN A 33 0.00 0.91 -9.49
N LEU A 34 -1.08 0.88 -8.71
CA LEU A 34 -2.40 1.26 -9.19
C LEU A 34 -2.45 2.76 -9.51
N SER A 35 -1.92 3.60 -8.61
CA SER A 35 -1.79 5.05 -8.85
C SER A 35 -0.95 5.37 -10.09
N SER A 36 0.18 4.68 -10.29
CA SER A 36 1.05 4.92 -11.45
C SER A 36 0.41 4.51 -12.79
N ARG A 37 -0.57 3.60 -12.78
CA ARG A 37 -1.38 3.22 -13.95
C ARG A 37 -2.56 4.17 -14.21
N GLY A 38 -2.66 5.27 -13.48
CA GLY A 38 -3.72 6.26 -13.62
C GLY A 38 -5.02 5.90 -12.93
N ARG A 39 -5.04 4.84 -12.10
CA ARG A 39 -6.21 4.55 -11.25
C ARG A 39 -6.13 5.42 -10.00
N THR A 40 -7.26 5.94 -9.57
CA THR A 40 -7.32 6.74 -8.34
C THR A 40 -7.78 5.86 -7.19
N ILE A 41 -6.98 5.75 -6.13
CA ILE A 41 -7.39 5.07 -4.90
C ILE A 41 -8.26 6.03 -4.10
N MET A 42 -9.51 5.64 -3.82
CA MET A 42 -10.46 6.45 -3.03
C MET A 42 -10.46 6.09 -1.56
N TYR A 43 -10.03 4.87 -1.25
CA TYR A 43 -10.05 4.35 0.10
C TYR A 43 -9.07 3.19 0.21
N ALA A 44 -8.33 3.12 1.30
CA ALA A 44 -7.45 2.00 1.60
C ALA A 44 -7.35 1.78 3.11
N ARG A 45 -7.43 0.52 3.52
CA ARG A 45 -7.39 0.08 4.92
C ARG A 45 -6.60 -1.21 5.05
N LEU A 46 -5.66 -1.22 5.98
CA LEU A 46 -5.00 -2.41 6.47
C LEU A 46 -5.79 -3.00 7.62
N ILE A 47 -5.93 -4.32 7.64
CA ILE A 47 -6.47 -5.07 8.77
C ILE A 47 -5.41 -6.08 9.21
N ASP A 48 -4.92 -5.93 10.43
CA ASP A 48 -3.97 -6.85 11.04
C ASP A 48 -4.37 -7.20 12.46
N ASN A 49 -4.53 -8.49 12.77
CA ASN A 49 -4.92 -8.97 14.09
C ASN A 49 -6.14 -8.25 14.72
N GLY A 50 -7.12 -7.88 13.89
CA GLY A 50 -8.32 -7.13 14.33
C GLY A 50 -8.11 -5.63 14.50
N HIS A 51 -6.90 -5.12 14.26
CA HIS A 51 -6.62 -3.69 14.20
C HIS A 51 -6.84 -3.18 12.77
N HIS A 52 -7.49 -2.02 12.67
CA HIS A 52 -7.82 -1.38 11.42
C HIS A 52 -7.02 -0.10 11.27
N ILE A 53 -6.20 -0.01 10.23
CA ILE A 53 -5.36 1.16 9.95
C ILE A 53 -5.81 1.73 8.60
N ASN A 54 -6.38 2.92 8.60
CA ASN A 54 -6.66 3.64 7.36
C ASN A 54 -5.34 4.15 6.80
N LEU A 55 -5.07 3.88 5.52
CA LEU A 55 -3.83 4.28 4.88
C LEU A 55 -3.98 5.69 4.28
N PRO A 56 -2.95 6.55 4.38
CA PRO A 56 -2.96 7.88 3.78
C PRO A 56 -2.89 7.76 2.26
N LEU A 57 -3.95 8.16 1.55
CA LEU A 57 -4.04 8.02 0.11
C LEU A 57 -3.01 8.86 -0.64
N ASP A 58 -2.70 10.04 -0.09
CA ASP A 58 -1.71 10.98 -0.64
C ASP A 58 -0.28 10.42 -0.64
N ALA A 59 -0.02 9.35 0.12
CA ALA A 59 1.28 8.69 0.12
C ALA A 59 1.51 7.84 -1.14
N PHE A 60 0.45 7.39 -1.83
CA PHE A 60 0.56 6.51 -2.99
C PHE A 60 0.71 7.31 -4.30
N ASP A 61 1.87 7.96 -4.46
CA ASP A 61 2.21 8.86 -5.58
C ASP A 61 2.64 8.14 -6.88
N GLY A 62 2.54 6.82 -6.91
CA GLY A 62 3.00 6.00 -8.03
C GLY A 62 4.41 5.42 -7.86
N LYS A 63 5.19 5.89 -6.87
CA LYS A 63 6.53 5.34 -6.59
C LYS A 63 6.44 4.15 -5.65
N HIS A 64 7.29 3.17 -5.90
CA HIS A 64 7.44 2.00 -5.04
C HIS A 64 8.06 2.43 -3.70
N MET A 65 7.43 2.03 -2.60
CA MET A 65 7.89 2.33 -1.24
C MET A 65 8.84 1.25 -0.72
N SER A 66 8.75 0.04 -1.25
CA SER A 66 9.51 -1.12 -0.77
C SER A 66 11.03 -0.89 -0.76
N SER A 67 11.58 -0.19 -1.75
CA SER A 67 13.00 0.12 -1.82
C SER A 67 13.45 1.00 -0.65
N SER A 68 12.72 2.09 -0.40
CA SER A 68 13.03 3.03 0.67
C SER A 68 12.88 2.40 2.05
N ILE A 69 11.83 1.57 2.24
CA ILE A 69 11.60 0.85 3.51
C ILE A 69 12.73 -0.13 3.79
N ARG A 70 13.13 -0.93 2.79
CA ARG A 70 14.24 -1.89 2.93
C ARG A 70 15.58 -1.21 3.17
N GLN A 71 15.82 -0.07 2.53
CA GLN A 71 17.03 0.71 2.77
C GLN A 71 17.06 1.18 4.23
N LEU A 72 15.97 1.76 4.73
CA LEU A 72 15.86 2.17 6.13
C LEU A 72 16.07 0.99 7.08
N GLU A 73 15.46 -0.16 6.81
CA GLU A 73 15.66 -1.37 7.60
C GLU A 73 17.14 -1.77 7.67
N SER A 74 17.83 -1.76 6.53
CA SER A 74 19.26 -2.07 6.47
C SER A 74 20.10 -1.07 7.27
N GLU A 75 19.80 0.23 7.16
CA GLU A 75 20.52 1.28 7.90
C GLU A 75 20.32 1.11 9.42
N TRP A 76 19.09 0.79 9.86
CA TRP A 76 18.81 0.52 11.27
C TRP A 76 19.50 -0.73 11.79
N GLN A 77 19.52 -1.81 11.02
CA GLN A 77 20.21 -3.05 11.40
C GLN A 77 21.71 -2.83 11.55
N GLN A 78 22.31 -1.98 10.71
CA GLN A 78 23.73 -1.62 10.84
C GLN A 78 24.03 -0.83 12.11
N LEU A 79 23.13 0.04 12.55
CA LEU A 79 23.29 0.82 13.78
C LEU A 79 23.09 0.00 15.06
N LEU A 80 22.36 -1.12 14.96
CA LEU A 80 22.09 -2.02 16.08
C LEU A 80 23.12 -3.17 16.22
N ALA A 81 24.04 -3.30 15.26
CA ALA A 81 25.12 -4.28 15.24
C ALA A 81 26.35 -3.80 16.04
#